data_AF-A0A9Q0Q4B9-F1
#
_entry.id   AF-A0A9Q0Q4B9-F1
#
_cell.length_a   1.000
_cell.length_b   1.000
_cell.length_c   1.000
_cell.angle_alpha   90.00
_cell.angle_beta   90.00
_cell.angle_gamma   90.00
#
_symmetry.space_group_name_H-M   'P 1'
#
loop_
_entity.id
_entity.type
_entity.pdbx_description
1 polymer ?
#
loop_
_entity_poly.entity_id
_entity_poly.type
_entity_poly.pdbx_seq_one_letter_code
_entity_poly.pdbx_strand_id
1 'polypeptide(L)'
;MEWLWPSNLSISLSLFSLGLLLLLHVRAKSSQKGRPPGPPGWPVFGNLFDLGSMPHRTLTEMRQKYGHIIWLRLGAMNTMVVLSATAAAELFKNHDLSFADRTITETMRAHGYDQGSLALAPYGSFWRVLRRLVTVDMIVTKRINETTSIRRKCVDDMLQWIEEESCKAGRGAGIHVSRAC
;
A
#
# COMPACT_ATOMS: atom_id res chain seq x y z
N MET A 1 44.91 -23.85 30.14
CA MET A 1 44.84 -23.60 28.69
C MET A 1 43.40 -23.24 28.29
N GLU A 2 42.81 -22.18 28.85
CA GLU A 2 41.37 -21.89 28.68
C GLU A 2 41.08 -20.57 27.94
N TRP A 3 42.13 -19.84 27.52
CA TRP A 3 42.01 -18.52 26.91
C TRP A 3 41.91 -18.52 25.38
N LEU A 4 42.03 -19.68 24.72
CA LEU A 4 42.01 -19.80 23.25
C LEU A 4 40.62 -20.06 22.66
N TRP A 5 39.63 -20.41 23.48
CA TRP A 5 38.25 -20.62 23.03
C TRP A 5 37.49 -19.33 22.66
N PRO A 6 37.54 -18.23 23.44
CA PRO A 6 36.75 -17.04 23.14
C PRO A 6 37.24 -16.28 21.89
N SER A 7 38.53 -16.33 21.57
CA SER A 7 39.10 -15.70 20.36
C SER A 7 38.69 -16.42 19.08
N ASN A 8 38.71 -17.77 19.08
CA ASN A 8 38.33 -18.59 17.92
C ASN A 8 36.83 -18.49 17.60
N LEU A 9 35.97 -18.39 18.62
CA LEU A 9 34.53 -18.14 18.46
C LEU A 9 34.26 -16.75 17.86
N SER A 10 35.01 -15.74 18.30
CA SER A 10 34.86 -14.38 17.77
C SER A 10 35.29 -14.27 16.30
N ILE A 11 36.38 -14.97 15.92
CA ILE A 11 36.86 -15.01 14.54
C ILE A 11 35.89 -15.77 13.64
N SER A 12 35.34 -16.91 14.10
CA SER A 12 34.38 -17.68 13.30
C SER A 12 33.05 -16.94 13.09
N LEU A 13 32.54 -16.24 14.12
CA LEU A 13 31.38 -15.34 14.01
C LEU A 13 31.65 -14.19 13.03
N SER A 14 32.85 -13.60 13.06
CA SER A 14 33.23 -12.52 12.14
C SER A 14 33.28 -13.02 10.68
N LEU A 15 33.93 -14.17 10.43
CA LEU A 15 33.99 -14.77 9.09
C LEU A 15 32.61 -15.21 8.59
N PHE A 16 31.76 -15.74 9.46
CA PHE A 16 30.38 -16.11 9.12
C PHE A 16 29.54 -14.88 8.79
N SER A 17 29.66 -13.80 9.57
CA SER A 17 28.95 -12.55 9.29
C SER A 17 29.44 -11.88 8.00
N LEU A 18 30.74 -11.89 7.72
CA LEU A 18 31.32 -11.40 6.46
C LEU A 18 30.85 -12.26 5.27
N GLY A 19 30.86 -13.58 5.41
CA GLY A 19 30.35 -14.50 4.40
C GLY A 19 28.86 -14.30 4.11
N LEU A 20 28.05 -14.13 5.16
CA LEU A 20 26.63 -13.81 5.05
C LEU A 20 26.42 -12.45 4.35
N LEU A 21 27.18 -11.42 4.73
CA LEU A 21 27.13 -10.11 4.09
C LEU A 21 27.48 -10.20 2.60
N LEU A 22 28.55 -10.92 2.23
CA LEU A 22 28.95 -11.11 0.84
C LEU A 22 27.87 -11.86 0.04
N LEU A 23 27.29 -12.92 0.60
CA LEU A 23 26.19 -13.66 -0.03
C LEU A 23 24.96 -12.77 -0.26
N LEU A 24 24.61 -11.94 0.73
CA LEU A 24 23.52 -10.98 0.62
C LEU A 24 23.80 -9.92 -0.46
N HIS A 25 25.03 -9.43 -0.57
CA HIS A 25 25.43 -8.46 -1.59
C HIS A 25 25.39 -9.03 -3.02
N VAL A 26 25.87 -10.27 -3.20
CA VAL A 26 25.82 -10.95 -4.51
C VAL A 26 24.37 -11.20 -4.95
N ARG A 27 23.51 -11.63 -4.02
CA ARG A 27 22.07 -11.80 -4.29
C ARG A 27 21.38 -10.48 -4.64
N ALA A 28 21.75 -9.36 -4.01
CA ALA A 28 21.20 -8.05 -4.33
C ALA A 28 21.58 -7.59 -5.75
N LYS A 29 22.82 -7.84 -6.18
CA LYS A 29 23.32 -7.43 -7.52
C LYS A 29 22.78 -8.26 -8.69
N SER A 30 22.55 -9.56 -8.49
CA SER A 30 22.10 -10.48 -9.55
C SER A 30 20.73 -10.10 -10.17
N SER A 31 19.96 -9.29 -9.46
CA SER A 31 18.53 -9.09 -9.73
C SER A 31 18.18 -7.95 -10.69
N GLN A 32 19.14 -7.32 -11.39
CA GLN A 32 18.91 -6.06 -12.11
C GLN A 32 18.65 -6.15 -13.63
N LYS A 33 18.83 -7.31 -14.28
CA LYS A 33 18.59 -7.40 -15.73
C LYS A 33 17.08 -7.34 -16.02
N GLY A 34 16.67 -6.35 -16.82
CA GLY A 34 15.30 -6.19 -17.33
C GLY A 34 14.32 -5.48 -16.39
N ARG A 35 14.78 -4.82 -15.32
CA ARG A 35 13.91 -4.08 -14.39
C ARG A 35 13.94 -2.58 -14.64
N PRO A 36 12.85 -1.85 -14.31
CA PRO A 36 12.86 -0.40 -14.27
C PRO A 36 13.96 0.14 -13.34
N PRO A 37 14.44 1.37 -13.57
CA PRO A 37 15.42 2.01 -12.70
C PRO A 37 14.88 2.18 -11.27
N GLY A 38 15.76 2.24 -10.27
CA GLY A 38 15.36 2.50 -8.89
C GLY A 38 16.53 2.53 -7.91
N PRO A 39 16.31 3.06 -6.69
CA PRO A 39 17.32 3.10 -5.65
C PRO A 39 17.78 1.68 -5.26
N PRO A 40 19.08 1.45 -5.01
CA PRO A 40 19.55 0.16 -4.51
C PRO A 40 18.96 -0.09 -3.12
N GLY A 41 18.24 -1.20 -2.95
CA GLY A 41 17.64 -1.58 -1.67
C GLY A 41 18.64 -2.24 -0.72
N TRP A 42 18.38 -2.09 0.58
CA TRP A 42 19.13 -2.77 1.65
C TRP A 42 18.93 -4.29 1.59
N PRO A 43 19.91 -5.09 2.05
CA PRO A 43 19.70 -6.51 2.28
C PRO A 43 18.47 -6.76 3.17
N VAL A 44 17.64 -7.73 2.81
CA VAL A 44 16.40 -8.13 3.52
C VAL A 44 15.27 -7.10 3.48
N PHE A 45 15.51 -5.84 3.87
CA PHE A 45 14.49 -4.79 3.98
C PHE A 45 14.18 -4.06 2.67
N GLY A 46 15.12 -4.07 1.73
CA GLY A 46 15.00 -3.31 0.48
C GLY A 46 14.96 -1.79 0.73
N ASN A 47 13.99 -1.11 0.13
CA ASN A 47 13.79 0.34 0.16
C ASN A 47 12.76 0.77 1.22
N LEU A 48 12.42 -0.08 2.19
CA LEU A 48 11.39 0.23 3.18
C LEU A 48 11.73 1.50 3.99
N PHE A 49 13.00 1.65 4.37
CA PHE A 49 13.48 2.81 5.13
C PHE A 49 13.66 4.07 4.28
N ASP A 50 13.74 3.92 2.96
CA ASP A 50 13.92 5.05 2.04
C ASP A 50 12.64 5.90 1.92
N LEU A 51 11.47 5.35 2.28
CA LEU A 51 10.17 6.00 2.07
C LEU A 51 9.80 7.05 3.14
N GLY A 52 10.36 6.96 4.35
CA GLY A 52 10.05 7.88 5.45
C GLY A 52 8.59 7.83 5.91
N SER A 53 8.14 8.90 6.58
CA SER A 53 6.78 9.02 7.13
C SER A 53 5.71 9.30 6.07
N MET A 54 6.09 9.91 4.96
CA MET A 54 5.17 10.34 3.88
C MET A 54 5.57 9.68 2.55
N PRO A 55 5.33 8.37 2.39
CA PRO A 55 5.84 7.58 1.26
C PRO A 55 5.45 8.16 -0.10
N HIS A 56 4.23 8.67 -0.25
CA HIS A 56 3.75 9.26 -1.51
C HIS A 56 4.53 10.52 -1.93
N ARG A 57 5.00 11.34 -0.97
CA ARG A 57 5.83 12.52 -1.28
C ARG A 57 7.22 12.08 -1.73
N THR A 58 7.82 11.18 -0.97
CA THR A 58 9.13 10.61 -1.28
C THR A 58 9.15 9.94 -2.65
N LEU A 59 8.12 9.17 -3.00
CA LEU A 59 7.98 8.55 -4.32
C LEU A 59 7.89 9.60 -5.43
N THR A 60 7.21 10.73 -5.17
CA THR A 60 7.12 11.83 -6.14
C THR A 60 8.48 12.50 -6.37
N GLU A 61 9.27 12.68 -5.32
CA GLU A 61 10.64 13.21 -5.41
C GLU A 61 11.56 12.24 -6.15
N MET A 62 11.44 10.93 -5.90
CA MET A 62 12.19 9.89 -6.61
C MET A 62 11.94 9.92 -8.12
N ARG A 63 10.76 10.39 -8.59
CA ARG A 63 10.46 10.58 -10.02
C ARG A 63 11.51 11.40 -10.73
N GLN A 64 12.00 12.46 -10.11
CA GLN A 64 12.95 13.38 -10.73
C GLN A 64 14.31 12.70 -11.00
N LYS A 65 14.69 11.75 -10.14
CA LYS A 65 15.98 11.05 -10.22
C LYS A 65 15.93 9.79 -11.07
N TYR A 66 14.86 9.00 -10.98
CA TYR A 66 14.78 7.68 -11.61
C TYR A 66 13.79 7.62 -12.79
N GLY A 67 12.94 8.63 -12.96
CA GLY A 67 11.99 8.73 -14.07
C GLY A 67 10.56 8.30 -13.70
N HIS A 68 9.78 7.99 -14.73
CA HIS A 68 8.33 7.79 -14.62
C HIS A 68 7.88 6.41 -14.11
N ILE A 69 8.79 5.43 -14.13
CA ILE A 69 8.54 4.08 -13.65
C ILE A 69 9.74 3.69 -12.80
N ILE A 70 9.48 3.38 -11.54
CA ILE A 70 10.52 3.07 -10.55
C ILE A 70 10.33 1.66 -10.03
N TRP A 71 11.44 0.92 -9.88
CA TRP A 71 11.44 -0.36 -9.22
C TRP A 71 11.90 -0.22 -7.76
N LEU A 72 11.07 -0.69 -6.84
CA LEU A 72 11.36 -0.72 -5.40
C LEU A 72 11.21 -2.14 -4.87
N ARG A 73 11.92 -2.43 -3.79
CA ARG A 73 11.76 -3.65 -3.01
C ARG A 73 11.30 -3.29 -1.60
N LEU A 74 10.08 -3.64 -1.23
CA LEU A 74 9.55 -3.41 0.12
C LEU A 74 9.64 -4.72 0.91
N GLY A 75 10.79 -4.93 1.56
CA GLY A 75 11.12 -6.19 2.23
C GLY A 75 11.21 -7.36 1.23
N ALA A 76 10.25 -8.28 1.32
CA ALA A 76 10.12 -9.40 0.39
C ALA A 76 9.28 -9.08 -0.86
N MET A 77 8.54 -7.97 -0.86
CA MET A 77 7.65 -7.60 -1.97
C MET A 77 8.39 -6.76 -3.00
N ASN A 78 8.26 -7.14 -4.26
CA ASN A 78 8.72 -6.33 -5.39
C ASN A 78 7.60 -5.38 -5.81
N THR A 79 7.93 -4.10 -5.98
CA THR A 79 6.93 -3.06 -6.24
C THR A 79 7.38 -2.19 -7.41
N MET A 80 6.56 -2.15 -8.46
CA MET A 80 6.71 -1.19 -9.54
C MET A 80 5.85 0.03 -9.22
N VAL A 81 6.47 1.21 -9.17
CA VAL A 81 5.78 2.48 -8.90
C VAL A 81 5.62 3.23 -10.22
N VAL A 82 4.37 3.55 -10.56
CA VAL A 82 4.01 4.28 -11.77
C VAL A 82 3.74 5.74 -11.40
N LEU A 83 4.53 6.66 -11.96
CA LEU A 83 4.56 8.07 -11.58
C LEU A 83 4.16 9.02 -12.72
N SER A 84 3.55 8.51 -13.79
CA SER A 84 3.03 9.31 -14.89
C SER A 84 1.67 8.83 -15.38
N ALA A 85 0.84 9.75 -15.85
CA ALA A 85 -0.48 9.44 -16.40
C ALA A 85 -0.40 8.58 -17.66
N THR A 86 0.62 8.77 -18.50
CA THR A 86 0.84 7.98 -19.72
C THR A 86 1.16 6.53 -19.39
N ALA A 87 2.10 6.29 -18.46
CA ALA A 87 2.42 4.93 -18.01
C ALA A 87 1.25 4.26 -17.27
N ALA A 88 0.48 5.03 -16.49
CA ALA A 88 -0.72 4.50 -15.83
C ALA A 88 -1.80 4.13 -16.85
N ALA A 89 -2.00 4.95 -17.89
CA ALA A 89 -2.93 4.64 -18.96
C ALA A 89 -2.51 3.37 -19.72
N GLU A 90 -1.21 3.20 -20.01
CA GLU A 90 -0.69 1.98 -20.62
C GLU A 90 -1.01 0.75 -19.77
N LEU A 91 -0.70 0.81 -18.48
CA LEU A 91 -0.91 -0.28 -17.53
C LEU A 91 -2.40 -0.66 -17.38
N PHE A 92 -3.27 0.34 -17.21
CA PHE A 92 -4.68 0.14 -16.89
C PHE A 92 -5.61 0.08 -18.10
N LYS A 93 -5.11 0.31 -19.32
CA LYS A 93 -5.90 0.16 -20.56
C LYS A 93 -5.39 -0.96 -21.47
N ASN A 94 -4.08 -1.01 -21.72
CA ASN A 94 -3.50 -1.95 -22.68
C ASN A 94 -3.08 -3.27 -22.01
N HIS A 95 -2.79 -3.23 -20.70
CA HIS A 95 -2.41 -4.39 -19.90
C HIS A 95 -3.33 -4.63 -18.70
N ASP A 96 -4.57 -4.15 -18.78
CA ASP A 96 -5.53 -4.11 -17.68
C ASP A 96 -5.79 -5.48 -17.04
N LEU A 97 -5.94 -6.54 -17.84
CA LEU A 97 -6.14 -7.91 -17.37
C LEU A 97 -4.93 -8.47 -16.62
N SER A 98 -3.71 -8.15 -17.06
CA SER A 98 -2.47 -8.61 -16.39
C SER A 98 -2.25 -7.94 -15.04
N PHE A 99 -2.83 -6.75 -14.82
CA PHE A 99 -2.75 -5.97 -13.59
C PHE A 99 -4.11 -5.84 -12.88
N ALA A 100 -5.07 -6.71 -13.22
CA ALA A 100 -6.42 -6.66 -12.68
C ALA A 100 -6.45 -7.08 -11.21
N ASP A 101 -5.57 -8.01 -10.82
CA ASP A 101 -5.51 -8.56 -9.49
C ASP A 101 -4.90 -7.58 -8.47
N ARG A 102 -5.09 -7.89 -7.19
CA ARG A 102 -4.59 -7.10 -6.05
C ARG A 102 -3.62 -7.94 -5.24
N THR A 103 -2.55 -7.31 -4.77
CA THR A 103 -1.67 -7.92 -3.77
C THR A 103 -2.41 -7.95 -2.44
N ILE A 104 -2.80 -9.14 -1.99
CA ILE A 104 -3.54 -9.34 -0.74
C ILE A 104 -2.53 -9.57 0.39
N THR A 105 -2.52 -8.68 1.38
CA THR A 105 -1.75 -8.84 2.62
C THR A 105 -2.46 -9.79 3.58
N GLU A 106 -1.75 -10.39 4.55
CA GLU A 106 -2.37 -11.29 5.53
C GLU A 106 -3.49 -10.62 6.34
N THR A 107 -3.36 -9.33 6.63
CA THR A 107 -4.41 -8.54 7.27
C THR A 107 -5.70 -8.48 6.46
N MET A 108 -5.60 -8.49 5.13
CA MET A 108 -6.75 -8.48 4.21
C MET A 108 -7.38 -9.87 4.05
N ARG A 109 -6.70 -10.95 4.47
CA ARG A 109 -7.25 -12.31 4.50
C ARG A 109 -7.96 -12.65 5.80
N ALA A 110 -7.89 -11.77 6.79
CA ALA A 110 -8.56 -11.98 8.06
C ALA A 110 -10.05 -12.33 7.82
N HIS A 111 -10.52 -13.41 8.46
CA HIS A 111 -11.89 -13.92 8.30
C HIS A 111 -12.31 -14.26 6.86
N GLY A 112 -11.35 -14.52 5.95
CA GLY A 112 -11.64 -14.83 4.55
C GLY A 112 -12.19 -13.64 3.75
N TYR A 113 -11.89 -12.41 4.19
CA TYR A 113 -12.43 -11.19 3.61
C TYR A 113 -12.08 -11.03 2.11
N ASP A 114 -10.91 -11.48 1.68
CA ASP A 114 -10.47 -11.44 0.29
C ASP A 114 -11.35 -12.29 -0.65
N GLN A 115 -11.94 -13.38 -0.16
CA GLN A 115 -12.76 -14.29 -0.97
C GLN A 115 -14.14 -13.73 -1.30
N GLY A 116 -14.71 -12.90 -0.41
CA GLY A 116 -16.04 -12.30 -0.58
C GLY A 116 -16.03 -10.83 -1.00
N SER A 117 -14.85 -10.19 -1.01
CA SER A 117 -14.74 -8.74 -1.23
C SER A 117 -14.70 -8.37 -2.70
N LEU A 118 -15.60 -7.48 -3.12
CA LEU A 118 -15.55 -6.88 -4.47
C LEU A 118 -14.25 -6.09 -4.72
N ALA A 119 -13.64 -5.55 -3.66
CA ALA A 119 -12.44 -4.71 -3.77
C ALA A 119 -11.14 -5.52 -3.87
N LEU A 120 -11.12 -6.75 -3.34
CA LEU A 120 -9.91 -7.56 -3.22
C LEU A 120 -9.94 -8.86 -4.01
N ALA A 121 -11.13 -9.39 -4.33
CA ALA A 121 -11.25 -10.67 -5.00
C ALA A 121 -10.52 -10.64 -6.35
N PRO A 122 -9.77 -11.71 -6.70
CA PRO A 122 -9.05 -11.80 -7.95
C PRO A 122 -10.03 -11.74 -9.13
N TYR A 123 -9.54 -11.22 -10.25
CA TYR A 123 -10.34 -11.08 -11.45
C TYR A 123 -10.76 -12.46 -11.97
N GLY A 124 -12.07 -12.65 -12.16
CA GLY A 124 -12.62 -13.94 -12.53
C GLY A 124 -14.12 -13.88 -12.80
N SER A 125 -14.74 -15.06 -12.97
CA SER A 125 -16.20 -15.16 -13.09
C SER A 125 -16.91 -14.63 -11.83
N PHE A 126 -16.43 -15.01 -10.65
CA PHE A 126 -16.96 -14.57 -9.36
C PHE A 126 -16.98 -13.04 -9.24
N TRP A 127 -15.83 -12.39 -9.41
CA TRP A 127 -15.72 -10.94 -9.32
C TRP A 127 -16.61 -10.22 -10.34
N ARG A 128 -16.72 -10.73 -11.58
CA ARG A 128 -17.57 -10.14 -12.62
C ARG A 128 -19.05 -10.19 -12.25
N VAL A 129 -19.52 -11.30 -11.68
CA VAL A 129 -20.90 -11.44 -11.20
C VAL A 129 -21.17 -10.51 -10.03
N LEU A 130 -20.28 -10.49 -9.04
CA LEU A 130 -20.41 -9.62 -7.86
C LEU A 130 -20.43 -8.14 -8.25
N ARG A 131 -19.53 -7.72 -9.17
CA ARG A 131 -19.49 -6.35 -9.68
C ARG A 131 -20.80 -5.97 -10.36
N ARG A 132 -21.37 -6.88 -11.18
CA ARG A 132 -22.64 -6.65 -11.85
C ARG A 132 -23.79 -6.47 -10.85
N LEU A 133 -23.87 -7.34 -9.84
CA LEU A 133 -24.88 -7.27 -8.78
C LEU A 133 -24.81 -5.93 -8.05
N VAL A 134 -23.63 -5.57 -7.53
CA VAL A 134 -23.44 -4.30 -6.81
C VAL A 134 -23.78 -3.09 -7.70
N THR A 135 -23.40 -3.11 -8.98
CA THR A 135 -23.69 -2.02 -9.91
C THR A 135 -25.20 -1.84 -10.13
N VAL A 136 -25.92 -2.94 -10.36
CA VAL A 136 -27.36 -2.90 -10.69
C VAL A 136 -28.21 -2.60 -9.46
N ASP A 137 -27.88 -3.19 -8.31
CA ASP A 137 -28.75 -3.14 -7.13
C ASP A 137 -28.41 -2.03 -6.13
N MET A 138 -27.17 -1.53 -6.14
CA MET A 138 -26.69 -0.56 -5.14
C MET A 138 -26.26 0.78 -5.74
N ILE A 139 -25.48 0.77 -6.83
CA ILE A 139 -24.80 1.98 -7.34
C ILE A 139 -25.56 2.64 -8.51
N VAL A 140 -26.65 2.04 -9.01
CA VAL A 140 -27.46 2.68 -10.07
C VAL A 140 -28.13 3.96 -9.55
N THR A 141 -28.25 4.97 -10.42
CA THR A 141 -28.80 6.30 -10.11
C THR A 141 -30.15 6.24 -9.40
N LYS A 142 -31.03 5.31 -9.79
CA LYS A 142 -32.33 5.11 -9.14
C LYS A 142 -32.17 4.79 -7.64
N ARG A 143 -31.30 3.83 -7.29
CA ARG A 143 -31.06 3.39 -5.91
C ARG A 143 -30.34 4.47 -5.09
N ILE A 144 -29.42 5.19 -5.71
CA ILE A 144 -28.76 6.36 -5.10
C ILE A 144 -29.79 7.45 -4.78
N ASN A 145 -30.77 7.68 -5.66
CA ASN A 145 -31.81 8.68 -5.43
C ASN A 145 -32.80 8.23 -4.35
N GLU A 146 -33.19 6.95 -4.31
CA GLU A 146 -34.06 6.39 -3.28
C GLU A 146 -33.47 6.54 -1.86
N THR A 147 -32.15 6.46 -1.73
CA THR A 147 -31.45 6.61 -0.43
C THR A 147 -31.17 8.07 -0.04
N THR A 148 -31.65 9.05 -0.83
CA THR A 148 -31.38 10.48 -0.59
C THR A 148 -31.91 10.97 0.76
N SER A 149 -33.10 10.54 1.16
CA SER A 149 -33.70 10.95 2.43
C SER A 149 -32.85 10.51 3.63
N ILE A 150 -32.35 9.27 3.61
CA ILE A 150 -31.48 8.73 4.66
C ILE A 150 -30.16 9.50 4.70
N ARG A 151 -29.53 9.74 3.54
CA ARG A 151 -28.28 10.51 3.49
C ARG A 151 -28.45 11.95 3.98
N ARG A 152 -29.56 12.61 3.64
CA ARG A 152 -29.89 13.94 4.16
C ARG A 152 -30.02 13.91 5.67
N LYS A 153 -30.78 12.95 6.20
CA LYS A 153 -30.90 12.78 7.65
C LYS A 153 -29.54 12.61 8.33
N CYS A 154 -28.64 11.76 7.81
CA CYS A 154 -27.30 11.62 8.40
C CYS A 154 -26.49 12.93 8.38
N VAL A 155 -26.66 13.74 7.34
CA VAL A 155 -26.03 15.07 7.27
C VAL A 155 -26.67 16.04 8.27
N ASP A 156 -27.99 16.04 8.38
CA ASP A 156 -28.73 16.88 9.34
C ASP A 156 -28.34 16.51 10.79
N ASP A 157 -28.26 15.21 11.11
CA ASP A 157 -27.80 14.69 12.41
C ASP A 157 -26.34 15.13 12.69
N MET A 158 -25.47 15.08 11.68
CA MET A 158 -24.08 15.55 11.81
C MET A 158 -24.01 17.07 12.04
N LEU A 159 -24.83 17.86 11.33
CA LEU A 159 -24.90 19.31 11.50
C LEU A 159 -25.39 19.68 12.90
N GLN A 160 -26.45 19.02 13.38
CA GLN A 160 -26.95 19.19 14.73
C GLN A 160 -25.86 18.89 15.77
N TRP A 161 -25.12 17.78 15.61
CA TRP A 161 -24.01 17.44 16.50
C TRP A 161 -22.92 18.53 16.50
N ILE A 162 -22.56 19.05 15.32
CA ILE A 162 -21.58 20.15 15.20
C ILE A 162 -22.07 21.40 15.94
N GLU A 163 -23.35 21.76 15.78
CA GLU A 163 -23.94 22.93 16.45
C GLU A 163 -23.89 22.77 17.98
N GLU A 164 -24.28 21.59 18.50
CA GLU A 164 -24.25 21.29 19.92
C GLU A 164 -22.82 21.36 20.50
N GLU A 165 -21.84 20.79 19.82
CA GLU A 165 -20.43 20.85 20.24
C GLU A 165 -19.85 22.27 20.13
N SER A 166 -20.27 23.05 19.11
CA SER A 166 -19.87 24.44 18.97
C SER A 166 -20.34 25.31 20.15
N CYS A 167 -21.56 25.07 20.63
CA CYS A 167 -22.13 25.77 21.78
C CYS A 167 -21.36 25.45 23.08
N LYS A 168 -20.88 24.21 23.24
CA LYS A 168 -20.10 23.78 24.41
C LYS A 168 -18.66 24.30 24.39
N ALA A 169 -18.04 24.39 23.21
CA ALA A 169 -16.62 24.69 23.07
C ALA A 169 -16.26 26.18 23.34
N GLY A 170 -17.24 27.08 23.33
CA GLY A 170 -17.04 28.52 23.51
C GLY A 170 -16.51 29.23 22.26
N ARG A 171 -16.67 30.55 22.18
CA ARG A 171 -16.27 31.35 21.00
C ARG A 171 -14.77 31.22 20.73
N GLY A 172 -14.43 30.76 19.52
CA GLY A 172 -13.05 30.67 19.03
C GLY A 172 -12.37 29.31 19.21
N ALA A 173 -13.04 28.34 19.84
CA ALA A 173 -12.53 26.96 19.91
C ALA A 173 -12.87 26.17 18.64
N GLY A 174 -11.90 25.39 18.14
CA GLY A 174 -12.10 24.48 17.01
C GLY A 174 -12.78 23.18 17.43
N ILE A 175 -13.59 22.61 16.55
CA ILE A 175 -14.29 21.33 16.78
C ILE A 175 -13.55 20.20 16.05
N HIS A 176 -13.26 19.11 16.77
CA HIS A 176 -12.58 17.95 16.20
C HIS A 176 -13.60 16.99 15.55
N VAL A 177 -13.94 17.24 14.29
CA VAL A 177 -15.02 16.54 13.55
C VAL A 177 -14.83 15.02 13.47
N SER A 178 -13.59 14.52 13.53
CA SER A 178 -13.36 13.06 13.47
C SER A 178 -13.85 12.28 14.70
N ARG A 179 -14.35 12.96 15.75
CA ARG A 179 -15.00 12.32 16.90
C ARG A 179 -16.47 11.96 16.64
N ALA A 180 -17.05 12.46 15.56
CA ALA A 180 -18.45 12.25 15.20
C ALA A 180 -18.74 10.89 14.53
N CYS A 181 -17.70 10.10 14.21
CA CYS A 181 -17.81 8.78 13.59
C CYS A 181 -17.44 7.67 14.57
#